data_AF-A0A529LZ12-F1
#
_entry.id   AF-A0A529LZ12-F1
#
_cell.length_a   1.000
_cell.length_b   1.000
_cell.length_c   1.000
_cell.angle_alpha   90.00
_cell.angle_beta   90.00
_cell.angle_gamma   90.00
#
_symmetry.space_group_name_H-M   'P 1'
#
loop_
_entity.id
_entity.type
_entity.pdbx_description
1 polymer ?
#
loop_
_entity_poly.entity_id
_entity_poly.type
_entity_poly.pdbx_seq_one_letter_code
_entity_poly.pdbx_strand_id
1 'polypeptide(L)' 'YGGEATITLTSDTTCTIHWETGGSTSDGICMRNDNAFSAGYAMGKEVGLVVYKIEKDGSLHGLWTIAGQNGNGTEVLTPK' A
#
# COMPACT_ATOMS: atom_id res chain seq x y z
N TYR A 1 5.94 1.62 14.25
CA TYR A 1 4.48 1.72 14.10
C TYR A 1 3.99 0.43 13.45
N GLY A 2 2.82 -0.07 13.83
CA GLY A 2 2.21 -1.26 13.25
C GLY A 2 0.76 -0.98 12.86
N GLY A 3 0.18 -1.87 12.06
CA GLY A 3 -1.16 -1.71 11.56
C GLY A 3 -1.60 -2.92 10.73
N GLU A 4 -2.79 -2.81 10.16
CA GLU A 4 -3.35 -3.83 9.26
C GLU A 4 -3.63 -3.22 7.90
N ALA A 5 -3.35 -3.98 6.84
CA ALA A 5 -3.69 -3.65 5.47
C ALA A 5 -4.61 -4.74 4.91
N THR A 6 -5.81 -4.36 4.49
CA THR A 6 -6.79 -5.27 3.89
C THR A 6 -6.82 -5.02 2.40
N ILE A 7 -6.47 -6.05 1.61
CA ILE A 7 -6.46 -6.00 0.14
C ILE A 7 -7.64 -6.80 -0.38
N THR A 8 -8.50 -6.17 -1.18
CA THR A 8 -9.66 -6.81 -1.81
C THR A 8 -9.54 -6.70 -3.33
N LEU A 9 -9.49 -7.85 -4.02
CA LEU A 9 -9.49 -7.86 -5.48
C LEU A 9 -10.83 -7.32 -6.00
N THR A 10 -10.76 -6.40 -6.95
CA THR A 10 -11.93 -5.86 -7.66
C THR A 10 -12.00 -6.35 -9.09
N SER A 11 -10.89 -6.83 -9.65
CA SER A 11 -10.79 -7.55 -10.93
C SER A 11 -9.49 -8.36 -10.98
N ASP A 12 -9.17 -8.96 -12.13
CA ASP A 12 -7.90 -9.65 -12.36
C ASP A 12 -6.68 -8.72 -12.29
N THR A 13 -6.87 -7.41 -12.48
CA THR A 13 -5.78 -6.42 -12.58
C THR A 13 -5.85 -5.32 -11.52
N THR A 14 -7.00 -5.17 -10.85
CA THR A 14 -7.26 -4.08 -9.91
C THR A 14 -7.74 -4.59 -8.57
N CYS A 15 -7.44 -3.84 -7.53
CA CYS A 15 -7.88 -4.09 -6.17
C CYS A 15 -8.13 -2.78 -5.42
N THR A 16 -8.82 -2.87 -4.29
CA THR A 16 -8.82 -1.83 -3.26
C THR A 16 -7.93 -2.26 -2.11
N ILE A 17 -7.39 -1.28 -1.42
CA ILE A 17 -6.55 -1.49 -0.24
C ILE A 17 -6.92 -0.46 0.83
N HIS A 18 -7.09 -0.94 2.05
CA HIS A 18 -7.41 -0.15 3.22
C HIS A 18 -6.32 -0.36 4.27
N TRP A 19 -5.75 0.72 4.80
CA TRP A 19 -4.78 0.67 5.88
C TRP A 19 -5.37 1.26 7.16
N GLU A 20 -5.16 0.57 8.27
CA GLU A 20 -5.36 1.08 9.62
C GLU A 20 -4.02 1.08 10.35
N THR A 21 -3.45 2.26 10.59
CA THR A 21 -2.12 2.40 11.23
C THR A 21 -2.19 3.42 12.36
N GLY A 22 -1.89 2.98 13.58
CA GLY A 22 -1.76 3.83 14.79
C GLY A 22 -2.74 5.01 14.91
N GLY A 23 -4.02 4.79 14.61
CA GLY A 23 -5.10 5.76 14.75
C GLY A 23 -5.49 6.52 13.48
N SER A 24 -4.79 6.32 12.37
CA SER A 24 -5.11 6.87 11.05
C SER A 24 -5.56 5.77 10.09
N THR A 25 -6.49 6.12 9.21
CA THR A 25 -6.92 5.27 8.10
C THR A 25 -6.54 5.86 6.76
N SER A 26 -6.35 5.02 5.77
CA SER A 26 -6.13 5.44 4.38
C SER A 26 -6.76 4.43 3.44
N ASP A 27 -7.36 4.94 2.37
CA ASP A 27 -8.03 4.14 1.35
C ASP A 27 -7.36 4.36 0.01
N GLY A 28 -7.24 3.29 -0.77
CA GLY A 28 -6.57 3.33 -2.06
C GLY A 28 -7.08 2.32 -3.06
N ILE A 29 -6.68 2.56 -4.31
CA ILE A 29 -6.75 1.57 -5.37
C ILE A 29 -5.35 0.97 -5.56
N CYS A 30 -5.31 -0.29 -5.94
CA CYS A 30 -4.09 -0.99 -6.22
C CYS A 30 -4.17 -1.77 -7.52
N MET A 31 -2.99 -2.07 -8.06
CA MET A 31 -2.82 -2.97 -9.18
C MET A 31 -1.60 -3.85 -8.94
N ARG A 32 -1.61 -5.01 -9.58
CA ARG A 32 -0.48 -5.92 -9.58
C ARG A 32 0.06 -6.07 -11.00
N ASN A 33 1.37 -6.02 -11.12
CA ASN A 33 2.10 -6.35 -12.33
C ASN A 33 3.27 -7.29 -11.97
N ASP A 34 3.12 -8.58 -12.27
CA ASP A 34 4.07 -9.63 -11.86
C ASP A 34 4.35 -9.66 -10.34
N ASN A 35 5.59 -9.34 -9.96
CA ASN A 35 6.07 -9.26 -8.58
C ASN A 35 6.11 -7.80 -8.05
N ALA A 36 5.52 -6.86 -8.78
CA ALA A 36 5.29 -5.50 -8.32
C ALA A 36 3.81 -5.32 -7.97
N PHE A 37 3.55 -4.78 -6.79
CA PHE A 37 2.23 -4.37 -6.34
C PHE A 37 2.30 -2.87 -6.05
N SER A 38 1.42 -2.06 -6.62
CA SER A 38 1.43 -0.61 -6.41
C SER A 38 0.06 -0.14 -5.99
N ALA A 39 0.02 0.87 -5.12
CA ALA A 39 -1.21 1.45 -4.67
C ALA A 39 -1.12 2.97 -4.58
N GLY A 40 -2.12 3.65 -5.12
CA GLY A 40 -2.37 5.06 -4.87
C GLY A 40 -3.41 5.18 -3.76
N TYR A 41 -3.15 6.04 -2.77
CA TYR A 41 -4.02 6.17 -1.61
C TYR A 41 -4.29 7.64 -1.27
N ALA A 42 -5.41 7.88 -0.60
CA ALA A 42 -5.76 9.17 -0.02
C ALA A 42 -5.67 9.08 1.51
N MET A 43 -5.06 10.11 2.11
CA MET A 43 -4.99 10.32 3.56
C MET A 43 -5.48 11.74 3.85
N GLY A 44 -6.77 11.86 4.20
CA GLY A 44 -7.41 13.17 4.30
C GLY A 44 -7.46 13.89 2.94
N LYS A 45 -6.73 15.00 2.81
CA LYS A 45 -6.60 15.76 1.55
C LYS A 45 -5.32 15.44 0.78
N GLU A 46 -4.45 14.64 1.36
CA GLU A 46 -3.16 14.27 0.77
C GLU A 46 -3.32 13.01 -0.08
N VAL A 47 -2.52 12.91 -1.14
CA VAL A 47 -2.45 11.75 -2.02
C VAL A 47 -1.06 11.15 -1.89
N GLY A 48 -1.00 9.84 -1.70
CA GLY A 48 0.24 9.09 -1.64
C GLY A 48 0.31 7.98 -2.68
N LEU A 49 1.53 7.50 -2.86
CA LEU A 49 1.84 6.37 -3.72
C LEU A 49 2.76 5.43 -2.95
N VAL A 50 2.48 4.14 -3.04
CA VAL A 50 3.35 3.09 -2.54
C VAL A 50 3.61 2.06 -3.63
N VAL A 51 4.86 1.61 -3.71
CA VAL A 51 5.28 0.49 -4.57
C VAL A 51 5.88 -0.57 -3.67
N TYR A 52 5.41 -1.80 -3.85
CA TYR A 52 5.88 -2.98 -3.14
C TYR A 52 6.53 -3.97 -4.09
N LYS A 53 7.64 -4.54 -3.62
CA LYS A 53 8.17 -5.79 -4.16
C LYS A 53 7.52 -6.96 -3.42
N ILE A 54 6.93 -7.88 -4.18
CA ILE A 54 6.39 -9.14 -3.65
C ILE A 54 7.56 -10.12 -3.50
N GLU A 55 7.83 -10.54 -2.27
CA GLU A 55 8.83 -11.55 -1.97
C GLU A 55 8.27 -12.97 -2.11
N LYS A 56 9.16 -13.96 -2.14
CA LYS A 56 8.80 -15.38 -2.34
C LYS A 56 7.89 -15.94 -1.24
N ASP A 57 7.97 -15.40 -0.05
CA ASP A 57 7.14 -15.76 1.11
C ASP A 57 5.78 -15.04 1.12
N GLY A 58 5.50 -14.22 0.11
CA GLY A 58 4.28 -13.42 -0.01
C GLY A 58 4.33 -12.10 0.76
N SER A 59 5.42 -11.78 1.45
CA SER A 59 5.58 -10.47 2.07
C SER A 59 5.73 -9.37 1.01
N LEU A 60 5.26 -8.18 1.35
CA LEU A 60 5.29 -6.99 0.49
C LEU A 60 6.25 -5.96 1.07
N HIS A 61 7.39 -5.76 0.43
CA HIS A 61 8.39 -4.79 0.84
C HIS A 61 8.14 -3.45 0.13
N GLY A 62 7.63 -2.47 0.87
CA GLY A 62 7.08 -1.23 0.35
C GLY A 62 7.99 -0.02 0.50
N LEU A 63 7.91 0.87 -0.49
CA LEU A 63 8.43 2.23 -0.48
C LEU A 63 7.26 3.19 -0.75
N TRP A 64 6.98 4.13 0.14
CA TRP A 64 5.85 5.05 0.00
C TRP A 64 6.26 6.51 0.09
N THR A 65 5.48 7.38 -0.55
CA THR A 65 5.64 8.83 -0.51
C THR A 65 4.28 9.52 -0.49
N ILE A 66 4.27 10.79 -0.09
CA ILE A 66 3.10 11.68 -0.10
C ILE A 66 3.40 12.82 -1.06
N ALA A 67 2.48 13.12 -1.97
CA ALA A 67 2.65 14.15 -2.98
C ALA A 67 2.99 15.51 -2.33
N GLY A 68 4.08 16.15 -2.80
CA GLY A 68 4.54 17.45 -2.31
C GLY A 68 5.34 17.40 -1.00
N GLN A 69 5.53 16.23 -0.39
CA GLN A 69 6.40 16.03 0.77
C GLN A 69 7.79 15.56 0.32
N ASN A 70 8.84 15.98 1.04
CA ASN A 70 10.19 15.50 0.79
C ASN A 70 10.44 14.16 1.49
N GLY A 71 11.01 13.20 0.74
CA GLY A 71 11.41 11.91 1.26
C GLY A 71 10.39 10.79 1.01
N ASN A 72 10.69 9.63 1.59
CA ASN A 72 9.88 8.43 1.51
C ASN A 72 9.92 7.69 2.84
N GLY A 73 8.88 6.90 3.11
CA GLY A 73 8.90 5.88 4.14
C GLY A 73 9.08 4.49 3.53
N THR A 74 9.26 3.50 4.40
CA THR A 74 9.30 2.08 4.04
C THR A 74 8.38 1.30 4.97
N GLU A 75 7.82 0.21 4.47
CA GLU A 75 7.04 -0.72 5.30
C GLU A 75 7.14 -2.15 4.77
N VAL A 76 6.74 -3.11 5.61
CA VAL A 76 6.64 -4.52 5.24
C VAL A 76 5.25 -5.01 5.63
N LEU A 77 4.49 -5.49 4.65
CA LEU A 77 3.22 -6.19 4.89
C LEU A 77 3.47 -7.69 4.89
N THR A 78 3.04 -8.37 5.94
CA THR A 78 3.14 -9.81 6.07
C THR A 78 1.74 -10.43 5.99
N PRO A 79 1.51 -11.41 5.10
CA PRO A 79 0.23 -12.13 5.03
C PRO A 79 -0.15 -12.75 6.38
N LYS A 80 -1.45 -12.79 6.68
CA LYS A 80 -2.03 -13.49 7.83
C LYS A 80 -2.78 -14.73 7.36
#